data_AF-A0A1S1MN42-F1
#
_entry.id   AF-A0A1S1MN42-F1
#
_cell.length_a   1.000
_cell.length_b   1.000
_cell.length_c   1.000
_cell.angle_alpha   90.00
_cell.angle_beta   90.00
_cell.angle_gamma   90.00
#
_symmetry.space_group_name_H-M   'P 1'
#
loop_
_entity.id
_entity.type
_entity.pdbx_description
1 polymer ?
#
loop_
_entity_poly.entity_id
_entity_poly.type
_entity_poly.pdbx_seq_one_letter_code
_entity_poly.pdbx_strand_id
1 'polypeptide(L)'
;MALPNILPISQTQGCLCRTCLIEKLKAHIESISTYPIDEQLALARPFKHSAAIEGLDYSIEDGLLVMSRWAHLKRGNCCGNGCRHCPYS
;
A
#
# COMPACT_ATOMS: atom_id res chain seq x y z
N MET A 1 -5.32 3.10 -14.56
CA MET A 1 -4.87 3.56 -13.23
C MET A 1 -3.40 3.22 -13.08
N ALA A 2 -2.55 4.19 -12.73
CA ALA A 2 -1.11 3.98 -12.57
C ALA A 2 -0.80 3.36 -11.18
N LEU A 3 0.18 2.46 -11.13
CA LEU A 3 0.68 1.88 -9.88
C LEU A 3 1.72 2.80 -9.23
N PRO A 4 1.84 2.80 -7.88
CA PRO A 4 2.85 3.60 -7.20
C PRO A 4 4.26 3.12 -7.53
N ASN A 5 5.17 4.06 -7.78
CA ASN A 5 6.58 3.81 -8.09
C ASN A 5 7.44 3.80 -6.83
N ILE A 6 7.11 2.92 -5.88
CA ILE A 6 7.77 2.83 -4.56
C ILE A 6 8.71 1.63 -4.42
N LEU A 7 8.80 0.76 -5.43
CA LEU A 7 9.70 -0.39 -5.35
C LEU A 7 11.17 0.04 -5.35
N PRO A 8 12.04 -0.64 -4.58
CA PRO A 8 13.47 -0.37 -4.60
C PRO A 8 14.05 -0.72 -5.98
N ILE A 9 15.03 0.08 -6.41
CA ILE A 9 15.75 -0.17 -7.65
C ILE A 9 16.57 -1.45 -7.48
N SER A 10 16.22 -2.50 -8.23
CA SER A 10 16.93 -3.78 -8.22
C SER A 10 17.51 -4.05 -9.61
N GLN A 11 18.79 -4.43 -9.65
CA GLN A 11 19.52 -4.69 -10.90
C GLN A 11 19.08 -5.99 -11.61
N THR A 12 18.28 -6.84 -10.95
CA THR A 12 17.90 -8.18 -11.45
C THR A 12 16.41 -8.33 -11.74
N GLN A 13 15.61 -7.27 -11.58
CA GLN A 13 14.17 -7.33 -11.82
C GLN A 13 13.85 -6.97 -13.27
N GLY A 14 13.46 -7.97 -14.06
CA GLY A 14 12.92 -7.76 -15.40
C GLY A 14 11.53 -7.12 -15.41
N CYS A 15 10.92 -6.98 -16.58
CA CYS A 15 9.55 -6.46 -16.69
C CYS A 15 8.56 -7.40 -15.98
N LEU A 16 7.74 -6.84 -15.09
CA LEU A 16 6.67 -7.57 -14.41
C LEU A 16 5.31 -7.24 -15.05
N CYS A 17 4.45 -8.25 -15.19
CA CYS A 17 3.05 -7.99 -15.53
C CYS A 17 2.35 -7.22 -14.39
N ARG A 18 1.19 -6.64 -14.67
CA ARG A 18 0.46 -5.81 -13.69
C ARG A 18 0.19 -6.54 -12.36
N THR A 19 -0.23 -7.80 -12.43
CA THR A 19 -0.55 -8.60 -11.25
C THR A 19 0.71 -8.92 -10.44
N CYS A 20 1.78 -9.37 -11.10
CA CYS A 20 3.06 -9.62 -10.43
C CYS A 20 3.66 -8.35 -9.81
N LEU A 21 3.47 -7.19 -10.44
CA LEU A 21 3.92 -5.91 -9.89
C LEU A 21 3.14 -5.53 -8.63
N ILE A 22 1.81 -5.74 -8.61
CA ILE A 22 0.98 -5.55 -7.42
C ILE A 22 1.44 -6.44 -6.27
N GLU A 23 1.73 -7.72 -6.54
CA GLU A 23 2.21 -8.65 -5.51
C GLU A 23 3.58 -8.24 -4.95
N LYS A 24 4.50 -7.75 -5.79
CA LYS A 24 5.77 -7.18 -5.32
C LYS A 24 5.57 -5.91 -4.50
N LEU A 25 4.63 -5.04 -4.89
CA LEU A 25 4.29 -3.84 -4.14
C LEU A 25 3.75 -4.20 -2.75
N LYS A 26 2.84 -5.17 -2.65
CA LYS A 26 2.30 -5.65 -1.35
C LYS A 26 3.41 -6.17 -0.46
N ALA A 27 4.28 -7.03 -0.98
CA ALA A 27 5.43 -7.54 -0.24
C ALA A 27 6.35 -6.41 0.24
N HIS A 28 6.57 -5.38 -0.59
CA HIS A 28 7.36 -4.23 -0.18
C HIS A 28 6.66 -3.39 0.90
N ILE A 29 5.36 -3.14 0.77
CA ILE A 29 4.57 -2.39 1.77
C ILE A 29 4.58 -3.11 3.13
N GLU A 30 4.53 -4.44 3.14
CA GLU A 30 4.72 -5.21 4.36
C GLU A 30 6.14 -5.07 4.92
N SER A 31 7.18 -5.08 4.08
CA SER A 31 8.54 -4.78 4.56
C SER A 31 8.67 -3.37 5.15
N ILE A 32 7.87 -2.42 4.68
CA ILE A 32 7.88 -1.03 5.17
C ILE A 32 7.24 -0.92 6.56
N SER A 33 6.42 -1.90 6.98
CA SER A 33 5.74 -1.85 8.28
C SER A 33 6.71 -1.84 9.47
N THR A 34 7.97 -2.24 9.26
CA THR A 34 9.02 -2.25 10.28
C THR A 34 9.66 -0.88 10.51
N TYR A 35 9.47 0.09 9.62
CA TYR A 35 10.00 1.44 9.77
C TYR A 35 9.13 2.31 10.67
N PRO A 36 9.66 3.41 11.24
CA PRO A 36 8.86 4.39 11.97
C PRO A 36 7.68 4.90 11.13
N ILE A 37 6.54 5.15 11.78
CA ILE A 37 5.30 5.53 11.09
C ILE A 37 5.46 6.76 10.20
N ASP A 38 6.27 7.73 10.61
CA ASP A 38 6.54 8.96 9.84
C ASP A 38 7.19 8.65 8.48
N GLU A 39 8.08 7.66 8.42
CA GLU A 39 8.72 7.22 7.18
C GLU A 39 7.73 6.49 6.26
N GLN A 40 6.87 5.62 6.83
CA GLN A 40 5.82 4.96 6.07
C GLN A 40 4.86 5.99 5.44
N LEU A 41 4.51 7.03 6.20
CA LEU A 41 3.67 8.13 5.75
C LEU A 41 4.36 8.99 4.69
N ALA A 42 5.65 9.27 4.84
CA ALA A 42 6.43 9.99 3.84
C ALA A 42 6.42 9.28 2.48
N LEU A 43 6.48 7.95 2.46
CA LEU A 43 6.40 7.16 1.24
C LEU A 43 5.01 7.22 0.58
N ALA A 44 3.94 7.22 1.37
CA ALA A 44 2.56 7.22 0.85
C ALA A 44 2.04 8.60 0.47
N ARG A 45 2.59 9.67 1.05
CA ARG A 45 2.20 11.09 0.84
C ARG A 45 2.03 11.48 -0.63
N PRO A 46 2.95 11.14 -1.57
CA PRO A 46 2.80 11.50 -2.98
C PRO A 46 1.56 10.89 -3.65
N PHE A 47 1.04 9.79 -3.10
CA PHE A 47 -0.06 9.02 -3.69
C PHE A 47 -1.41 9.33 -3.04
N LYS A 48 -1.49 10.30 -2.11
CA LYS A 48 -2.73 10.64 -1.37
C LYS A 48 -3.96 10.83 -2.26
N HIS A 49 -3.78 11.43 -3.45
CA HIS A 49 -4.85 11.72 -4.40
C HIS A 49 -4.92 10.75 -5.59
N SER A 50 -4.20 9.62 -5.52
CA SER A 50 -4.26 8.58 -6.54
C SER A 50 -5.58 7.80 -6.49
N ALA A 51 -6.05 7.34 -7.66
CA ALA A 51 -7.19 6.44 -7.74
C ALA A 51 -6.94 5.16 -6.92
N ALA A 52 -7.98 4.63 -6.28
CA ALA A 52 -7.88 3.39 -5.53
C ALA A 52 -7.69 2.19 -6.46
N ILE A 53 -6.71 1.35 -6.15
CA ILE A 53 -6.29 0.21 -6.96
C ILE A 53 -6.72 -1.08 -6.26
N GLU A 54 -7.60 -1.85 -6.90
CA GLU A 54 -7.96 -3.18 -6.43
C GLU A 54 -6.72 -4.09 -6.35
N GLY A 55 -6.64 -4.85 -5.26
CA GLY A 55 -5.52 -5.73 -4.94
C GLY A 55 -4.34 -5.03 -4.24
N LEU A 56 -4.30 -3.69 -4.23
CA LEU A 56 -3.27 -2.91 -3.53
C LEU A 56 -3.86 -2.03 -2.43
N ASP A 57 -4.84 -1.20 -2.77
CA ASP A 57 -5.53 -0.30 -1.84
C ASP A 57 -6.68 -0.99 -1.11
N TYR A 58 -7.39 -1.86 -1.81
CA TYR A 58 -8.50 -2.62 -1.24
C TYR A 58 -8.63 -3.99 -1.92
N SER A 59 -9.26 -4.93 -1.22
CA SER A 59 -9.73 -6.21 -1.72
C SER A 59 -11.24 -6.31 -1.54
N ILE A 60 -11.88 -7.21 -2.29
CA ILE A 60 -13.25 -7.62 -2.04
C ILE A 60 -13.19 -8.98 -1.35
N GLU A 61 -13.60 -9.04 -0.08
CA GLU A 61 -13.69 -10.26 0.72
C GLU A 61 -15.17 -10.44 1.08
N ASP A 62 -15.78 -11.57 0.73
CA ASP A 62 -17.20 -11.88 1.00
C ASP A 62 -18.19 -10.78 0.52
N GLY A 63 -17.87 -10.13 -0.60
CA GLY A 63 -18.68 -9.03 -1.15
C GLY A 63 -18.53 -7.69 -0.42
N LEU A 64 -17.65 -7.62 0.58
CA LEU A 64 -17.33 -6.41 1.33
C LEU A 64 -15.99 -5.82 0.87
N LEU A 65 -15.92 -4.50 0.80
CA LEU A 65 -14.69 -3.78 0.48
C LEU A 65 -13.80 -3.71 1.72
N VAL A 66 -12.65 -4.36 1.67
CA VAL A 66 -11.66 -4.39 2.75
C VAL A 66 -10.48 -3.50 2.37
N MET A 67 -10.28 -2.41 3.10
CA MET A 67 -9.14 -1.51 2.89
C MET A 67 -7.85 -2.13 3.39
N SER A 68 -6.77 -1.96 2.61
CA SER A 68 -5.41 -2.40 2.95
C SER A 68 -4.66 -1.41 3.83
N ARG A 69 -3.50 -1.84 4.33
CA ARG A 69 -2.52 -0.96 5.01
C ARG A 69 -2.13 0.24 4.15
N TRP A 70 -1.89 0.03 2.85
CA TRP A 70 -1.50 1.11 1.92
C TRP A 70 -2.57 2.20 1.81
N ALA A 71 -3.85 1.82 1.72
CA ALA A 71 -4.93 2.79 1.65
C ALA A 71 -5.03 3.63 2.94
N HIS A 72 -4.74 3.04 4.10
CA HIS A 72 -4.65 3.78 5.36
C HIS A 72 -3.41 4.69 5.43
N LEU A 73 -2.27 4.28 4.88
CA LEU A 73 -1.08 5.14 4.76
C LEU A 73 -1.35 6.34 3.84
N LYS A 74 -2.03 6.14 2.70
CA LYS A 74 -2.43 7.25 1.80
C LYS A 74 -3.38 8.24 2.47
N ARG A 75 -4.27 7.77 3.37
CA ARG A 75 -5.12 8.64 4.21
C ARG A 75 -4.26 9.53 5.11
N GLY A 76 -3.22 8.96 5.71
CA GLY A 76 -2.19 9.67 6.46
C GLY A 76 -2.57 10.11 7.88
N ASN A 77 -3.67 9.58 8.42
CA ASN A 77 -4.05 9.74 9.83
C ASN A 77 -4.75 8.49 10.38
N CYS A 78 -4.67 8.29 11.69
CA CYS A 78 -5.45 7.29 12.39
C CYS A 78 -6.87 7.79 12.62
N CYS A 79 -7.88 6.96 12.33
CA CYS A 79 -9.28 7.30 12.53
C CYS A 79 -9.85 6.88 13.89
N GLY A 80 -9.08 6.17 14.73
CA GLY A 80 -9.50 5.74 16.07
C GLY A 80 -10.41 4.50 16.13
N ASN A 81 -10.76 3.89 14.99
CA ASN A 81 -11.72 2.77 14.93
C ASN A 81 -11.10 1.37 15.06
N GLY A 82 -9.81 1.25 15.38
CA GLY A 82 -9.16 -0.07 15.53
C GLY A 82 -9.17 -0.94 14.28
N CYS A 83 -8.90 -0.36 13.10
CA CYS A 83 -8.99 -1.08 11.82
C CYS A 83 -7.99 -2.25 11.73
N ARG A 84 -8.40 -3.36 11.09
CA ARG A 84 -7.59 -4.59 10.91
C ARG A 84 -6.21 -4.33 10.28
N HIS A 85 -6.11 -3.40 9.34
CA HIS A 85 -4.86 -3.06 8.64
C HIS A 85 -4.35 -1.66 9.00
N CYS A 86 -4.62 -1.20 10.23
CA CYS A 86 -4.16 0.11 10.67
C CYS A 86 -2.63 0.18 10.69
N PRO A 87 -2.01 1.24 10.12
CA PRO A 87 -0.56 1.39 10.18
C PRO A 87 -0.04 1.90 11.53
N TYR A 88 -0.93 2.40 12.39
CA TYR A 88 -0.60 3.01 13.69
C TYR A 88 -0.72 2.04 14.89
N SER A 89 -1.22 0.82 14.66
CA SER A 89 -1.36 -0.23 15.68
C SER A 89 -0.14 -1.13 15.74
#